data_AF-A0A2N7DA18-F1
#
_entry.id   AF-A0A2N7DA18-F1
#
_cell.length_a   1.000
_cell.length_b   1.000
_cell.length_c   1.000
_cell.angle_alpha   90.00
_cell.angle_beta   90.00
_cell.angle_gamma   90.00
#
_symmetry.space_group_name_H-M   'P 1'
#
loop_
_entity.id
_entity.type
_entity.pdbx_description
1 polymer ?
#
loop_
_entity_poly.entity_id
_entity_poly.type
_entity_poly.pdbx_seq_one_letter_code
_entity_poly.pdbx_strand_id
1 'polypeptide(L)' 'MNNVSTPIHSTSIDFSHSSEARELMNIVRTRLNWLSPCSPEFKFLHPIYDQLVADAELLESLED' A
#
# COMPACT_ATOMS: atom_id res chain seq x y z
N MET A 1 20.17 24.84 -1.32
CA MET A 1 18.85 24.25 -1.05
C MET A 1 19.09 22.80 -0.70
N ASN A 2 18.90 22.44 0.57
CA ASN A 2 19.10 21.05 1.00
C ASN A 2 17.89 20.26 0.53
N ASN A 3 18.08 19.33 -0.40
CA ASN A 3 17.08 18.31 -0.74
C ASN A 3 16.93 17.40 0.48
N VAL A 4 16.07 17.80 1.42
CA VAL A 4 15.61 16.91 2.48
C VAL A 4 14.71 15.89 1.79
N SER A 5 15.31 14.79 1.34
CA SER A 5 14.58 13.63 0.85
C SER A 5 13.84 13.07 2.05
N THR A 6 12.58 13.47 2.25
CA THR A 6 11.70 12.84 3.24
C THR A 6 11.80 11.33 2.99
N PRO A 7 12.22 10.55 3.98
CA PRO A 7 12.29 9.12 3.78
C PRO A 7 10.90 8.61 3.39
N ILE A 8 10.81 7.71 2.41
CA ILE A 8 9.51 7.18 1.96
C ILE A 8 8.68 6.62 3.12
N HIS A 9 9.35 6.04 4.13
CA HIS A 9 8.71 5.53 5.35
C HIS A 9 8.18 6.61 6.30
N SER A 10 8.46 7.89 6.03
CA SER A 10 7.96 9.07 6.76
C SER A 10 6.92 9.84 5.97
N THR A 11 6.57 9.39 4.76
CA THR A 11 5.47 9.95 4.00
C THR A 11 4.16 9.37 4.53
N SER A 12 3.42 10.18 5.29
CA SER A 12 2.02 9.86 5.58
C SER A 12 1.24 9.96 4.28
N ILE A 13 0.76 8.83 3.77
CA ILE A 13 -0.19 8.81 2.67
C ILE A 13 -1.56 8.95 3.31
N ASP A 14 -2.15 10.14 3.20
CA ASP A 14 -3.52 10.37 3.62
C ASP A 14 -4.44 10.09 2.43
N PHE A 15 -5.46 9.27 2.63
CA PHE A 15 -6.44 8.93 1.60
C PHE A 15 -7.70 9.76 1.84
N SER A 16 -8.04 10.60 0.86
CA SER A 16 -9.28 11.39 0.93
C SER A 16 -10.51 10.54 0.61
N HIS A 17 -10.31 9.46 -0.15
CA HIS A 17 -11.37 8.53 -0.54
C HIS A 17 -10.90 7.07 -0.51
N SER A 18 -11.81 6.14 -0.23
CA SER A 18 -11.56 4.68 -0.28
C SER A 18 -11.04 4.22 -1.64
N SER A 19 -11.44 4.91 -2.73
CA SER A 19 -10.94 4.66 -4.09
C SER A 19 -9.43 4.83 -4.21
N GLU A 20 -8.83 5.75 -3.47
CA GLU A 20 -7.37 6.00 -3.49
C GLU A 20 -6.61 4.87 -2.79
N ALA A 21 -7.14 4.38 -1.66
CA ALA A 21 -6.60 3.22 -0.96
C ALA A 21 -6.68 1.95 -1.84
N ARG A 22 -7.79 1.76 -2.57
CA ARG A 22 -7.95 0.65 -3.53
C ARG A 22 -6.94 0.71 -4.68
N GLU A 23 -6.64 1.89 -5.20
CA GLU A 23 -5.64 2.03 -6.26
C GLU A 23 -4.24 1.66 -5.76
N LEU A 24 -3.85 2.11 -4.56
CA LEU A 24 -2.57 1.68 -3.97
C LEU A 24 -2.53 0.16 -3.75
N MET A 25 -3.59 -0.41 -3.19
CA MET A 25 -3.73 -1.85 -3.01
C MET A 25 -3.56 -2.60 -4.35
N ASN A 26 -4.17 -2.11 -5.43
CA ASN A 26 -4.08 -2.69 -6.76
C ASN A 26 -2.65 -2.66 -7.34
N ILE A 27 -1.91 -1.58 -7.11
CA ILE A 27 -0.50 -1.45 -7.51
C ILE A 27 0.36 -2.49 -6.77
N VAL A 28 0.19 -2.60 -5.45
CA VAL A 28 0.95 -3.56 -4.63
C VAL A 28 0.62 -5.00 -5.02
N ARG A 29 -0.67 -5.32 -5.22
CA ARG A 29 -1.13 -6.62 -5.73
C ARG A 29 -0.46 -6.97 -7.05
N THR A 30 -0.44 -6.01 -7.97
CA THR A 30 0.19 -6.20 -9.28
C THR A 30 1.67 -6.49 -9.10
N ARG A 31 2.37 -5.79 -8.20
CA ARG A 31 3.78 -6.07 -7.93
C ARG A 31 4.01 -7.47 -7.36
N LEU A 32 3.18 -7.91 -6.42
CA LEU A 32 3.25 -9.26 -5.84
C LEU A 32 3.10 -10.37 -6.89
N ASN A 33 2.20 -10.18 -7.86
CA ASN A 33 1.97 -11.17 -8.93
C ASN A 33 3.21 -11.43 -9.81
N TRP A 34 4.20 -10.53 -9.80
CA TRP A 34 5.43 -10.65 -10.58
C TRP A 34 6.60 -11.21 -9.75
N LEU A 35 6.41 -11.39 -8.45
CA LEU A 35 7.43 -11.88 -7.53
C LEU A 35 7.23 -13.37 -7.26
N SER A 36 8.33 -14.09 -7.09
CA SER A 36 8.27 -15.46 -6.59
C SER A 36 7.79 -15.45 -5.13
N PRO A 37 6.84 -16.31 -4.72
CA PRO A 37 6.36 -16.38 -3.32
C PRO A 37 7.48 -16.63 -2.30
N CYS A 38 8.60 -17.22 -2.73
CA CYS A 38 9.75 -17.49 -1.87
C CYS A 38 10.75 -16.32 -1.79
N SER A 39 10.60 -15.30 -2.65
CA SER A 39 11.53 -14.17 -2.72
C SER A 39 11.47 -13.30 -1.46
N PRO A 40 12.60 -12.72 -1.01
CA PRO A 40 12.62 -11.76 0.10
C PRO A 40 11.67 -10.59 -0.13
N GLU A 41 11.56 -10.11 -1.37
CA GLU A 41 10.70 -9.00 -1.77
C GLU A 41 9.22 -9.33 -1.58
N PHE A 42 8.80 -10.55 -1.96
CA PHE A 42 7.44 -11.01 -1.73
C PHE A 42 7.13 -11.10 -0.24
N LYS A 43 8.03 -11.70 0.55
CA LYS A 43 7.87 -11.83 2.00
C LYS A 43 7.80 -10.48 2.72
N PHE A 44 8.50 -9.48 2.21
CA PHE A 44 8.42 -8.11 2.72
C PHE A 44 7.11 -7.42 2.32
N LEU A 45 6.69 -7.57 1.07
CA LEU A 45 5.57 -6.81 0.51
C LEU A 45 4.19 -7.42 0.83
N HIS A 46 4.11 -8.75 1.01
CA HIS A 46 2.85 -9.44 1.25
C HIS A 46 2.12 -9.00 2.53
N PRO A 47 2.79 -8.87 3.70
CA PRO A 47 2.12 -8.38 4.90
C PRO A 47 1.61 -6.93 4.75
N ILE A 48 2.30 -6.11 3.95
CA ILE A 48 1.88 -4.74 3.64
C ILE A 48 0.61 -4.75 2.80
N TYR A 49 0.54 -5.65 1.81
CA TYR A 49 -0.66 -5.85 1.00
C TYR A 49 -1.85 -6.30 1.85
N ASP A 50 -1.66 -7.26 2.75
CA ASP A 50 -2.73 -7.74 3.63
C ASP A 50 -3.31 -6.60 4.49
N GLN A 51 -2.45 -5.72 5.01
CA GLN A 51 -2.88 -4.54 5.75
C GLN A 51 -3.64 -3.55 4.85
N LEU A 52 -3.16 -3.31 3.63
CA LEU A 52 -3.82 -2.41 2.67
C LEU A 52 -5.22 -2.90 2.28
N VAL A 53 -5.44 -4.22 2.19
CA VAL A 53 -6.77 -4.79 1.94
C VAL A 53 -7.71 -4.44 3.09
N ALA A 54 -7.30 -4.71 4.33
CA ALA A 54 -8.12 -4.44 5.50
C ALA A 54 -8.45 -2.94 5.66
N ASP A 55 -7.45 -2.07 5.43
CA ASP A 55 -7.63 -0.62 5.54
C ASP A 55 -8.54 -0.08 4.42
N ALA A 56 -8.40 -0.59 3.19
CA ALA A 56 -9.26 -0.19 2.08
C ALA A 56 -10.72 -0.63 2.29
N GLU A 57 -10.95 -1.85 2.77
CA GLU A 57 -12.29 -2.35 3.11
C GLU A 57 -12.92 -1.55 4.25
N LEU A 58 -12.12 -1.19 5.28
CA LEU A 58 -12.59 -0.35 6.37
C LEU A 58 -12.98 1.03 5.88
N LEU A 59 -12.13 1.70 5.08
CA LEU A 59 -12.42 3.02 4.53
C LEU A 59 -13.69 3.00 3.67
N GLU A 60 -13.86 2.00 2.81
CA GLU A 60 -15.06 1.85 1.97
C GLU A 60 -16.33 1.70 2.84
N SER A 61 -16.26 0.93 3.94
CA SER A 61 -17.39 0.78 4.86
C SER A 61 -17.78 2.04 5.64
N LEU A 62 -16.88 3.04 5.71
CA LEU A 62 -17.10 4.31 6.40
C LEU A 62 -17.63 5.41 5.48
N GLU A 63 -17.57 5.20 4.16
CA GLU A 63 -18.08 6.13 3.15
C GLU A 63 -19.57 5.94 2.82
N ASP A 64 -20.17 4.85 3.31
CA ASP A 64 -21.60 4.52 3.19
C ASP A 64 -22.52 5.31 4.15
#